data_AF-A0A6I7R6Z9-F1
#
_entry.id   AF-A0A6I7R6Z9-F1
#
_cell.length_a   1.000
_cell.length_b   1.000
_cell.length_c   1.000
_cell.angle_alpha   90.00
_cell.angle_beta   90.00
_cell.angle_gamma   90.00
#
_symmetry.space_group_name_H-M   'P 1'
#
loop_
_entity.id
_entity.type
_entity.pdbx_description
1 polymer ?
#
loop_
_entity_poly.entity_id
_entity_poly.type
_entity_poly.pdbx_seq_one_letter_code
_entity_poly.pdbx_strand_id
1 'polypeptide(L)'
;MKSQLNDIPAETENKKLEELFLAVYFNDLEKVIEFKNQYPEQYAQKEKFQIDENTTFDLTNLTFFNQTIWFDGDWIDDIKPLVEKHRQRTENMLDFWRAELGRQEIYRQIEYNYYCDFFYCYDLNDPENNEVVILDPITYFTERGFREIDLRLYKSVECFDFVEVEKLLKQGAKTNIHFYEDGDSSVISLISGEVSFLASCQVIPEFKIFETKGYNQNFDIAQMFGDILGLAAYEEMYHLLNKYGKEE
;
A
#
# COMPACT_ATOMS: atom_id res chain seq x y z
N MET A 1 -3.84 33.94 -5.27
CA MET A 1 -4.26 32.53 -5.29
C MET A 1 -4.77 32.22 -6.68
N LYS A 2 -3.94 31.57 -7.51
CA LYS A 2 -4.38 31.02 -8.80
C LYS A 2 -4.96 29.64 -8.52
N SER A 3 -6.17 29.42 -9.02
CA SER A 3 -6.95 28.18 -8.93
C SER A 3 -6.11 26.93 -9.23
N GLN A 4 -5.97 26.02 -8.27
CA GLN A 4 -5.39 24.68 -8.45
C GLN A 4 -6.36 23.69 -9.14
N LEU A 5 -7.58 24.14 -9.49
CA LEU A 5 -8.61 23.30 -10.14
C LEU A 5 -8.44 23.16 -11.66
N ASN A 6 -7.46 23.84 -12.28
CA ASN A 6 -7.25 23.79 -13.74
C ASN A 6 -6.28 22.68 -14.21
N ASP A 7 -5.82 21.84 -13.28
CA ASP A 7 -4.74 20.89 -13.51
C ASP A 7 -5.17 19.42 -13.42
N ILE A 8 -6.48 19.19 -13.24
CA ILE A 8 -7.10 17.86 -13.16
C ILE A 8 -7.38 17.36 -14.60
N PRO A 9 -6.97 16.13 -14.97
CA PRO A 9 -7.25 15.57 -16.29
C PRO A 9 -8.75 15.57 -16.60
N ALA A 10 -9.12 15.76 -17.87
CA ALA A 10 -10.50 15.54 -18.28
C ALA A 10 -10.89 14.05 -18.14
N GLU A 11 -12.17 13.72 -17.95
CA GLU A 11 -12.64 12.32 -17.80
C GLU A 11 -12.14 11.39 -18.93
N THR A 12 -12.06 11.89 -20.17
CA THR A 12 -11.52 11.14 -21.30
C THR A 12 -10.01 10.93 -21.23
N GLU A 13 -9.27 11.88 -20.66
CA GLU A 13 -7.83 11.76 -20.41
C GLU A 13 -7.58 10.77 -19.29
N ASN A 14 -8.38 10.80 -18.22
CA ASN A 14 -8.29 9.84 -17.12
C ASN A 14 -8.57 8.40 -17.59
N LYS A 15 -9.60 8.18 -18.42
CA LYS A 15 -9.85 6.88 -19.07
C LYS A 15 -8.67 6.38 -19.89
N LYS A 16 -7.91 7.28 -20.51
CA LYS A 16 -6.71 6.88 -21.25
C LYS A 16 -5.56 6.55 -20.29
N LEU A 17 -5.44 7.30 -19.19
CA LEU A 17 -4.49 7.00 -18.12
C LEU A 17 -4.78 5.67 -17.41
N GLU A 18 -5.99 5.13 -17.46
CA GLU A 18 -6.27 3.76 -16.97
C GLU A 18 -5.45 2.70 -17.73
N GLU A 19 -5.20 2.88 -19.03
CA GLU A 19 -4.30 1.98 -19.79
C GLU A 19 -2.87 2.04 -19.24
N LEU A 20 -2.40 3.25 -18.90
CA LEU A 20 -1.10 3.44 -18.28
C LEU A 20 -1.08 2.89 -16.84
N PHE A 21 -2.16 3.06 -16.07
CA PHE A 21 -2.32 2.47 -14.74
C PHE A 21 -2.09 0.96 -14.81
N LEU A 22 -2.81 0.26 -15.70
CA LEU A 22 -2.70 -1.19 -15.83
C LEU A 22 -1.28 -1.62 -16.24
N ALA A 23 -0.66 -0.90 -17.17
CA ALA A 23 0.70 -1.19 -17.61
C ALA A 23 1.72 -1.03 -16.46
N VAL A 24 1.60 0.01 -15.63
CA VAL A 24 2.49 0.20 -14.48
C VAL A 24 2.15 -0.77 -13.36
N TYR A 25 0.88 -1.05 -13.10
CA TYR A 25 0.41 -2.00 -12.08
C TYR A 25 1.03 -3.38 -12.27
N PHE A 26 1.02 -3.91 -13.49
CA PHE A 26 1.63 -5.21 -13.82
C PHE A 26 3.13 -5.14 -14.15
N ASN A 27 3.75 -3.96 -14.05
CA ASN A 27 5.11 -3.66 -14.48
C ASN A 27 5.40 -4.13 -15.93
N ASP A 28 4.46 -3.88 -16.84
CA ASP A 28 4.59 -4.13 -18.28
C ASP A 28 5.32 -2.95 -18.95
N LEU A 29 6.65 -3.01 -18.92
CA LEU A 29 7.53 -1.97 -19.44
C LEU A 29 7.31 -1.68 -20.93
N GLU A 30 7.04 -2.71 -21.74
CA GLU A 30 6.81 -2.53 -23.18
C GLU A 30 5.57 -1.67 -23.41
N LYS A 31 4.49 -1.93 -22.66
CA LYS A 31 3.26 -1.14 -22.74
C LYS A 31 3.42 0.28 -22.22
N VAL A 32 4.21 0.50 -21.16
CA VAL A 32 4.53 1.85 -20.68
C VAL A 32 5.29 2.65 -21.75
N ILE A 33 6.28 2.05 -22.41
CA ILE A 33 7.04 2.69 -23.49
C ILE A 33 6.14 2.94 -24.71
N GLU A 34 5.30 1.98 -25.08
CA GLU A 34 4.32 2.13 -26.17
C GLU A 34 3.38 3.32 -25.88
N PHE A 35 2.79 3.37 -24.69
CA PHE A 35 1.90 4.44 -24.27
C PHE A 35 2.60 5.80 -24.31
N LYS A 36 3.81 5.90 -23.75
CA LYS A 36 4.63 7.12 -23.78
C LYS A 36 4.85 7.64 -25.20
N ASN A 37 5.15 6.75 -26.14
CA ASN A 37 5.43 7.15 -27.52
C ASN A 37 4.17 7.55 -28.30
N GLN A 38 3.03 6.89 -28.02
CA GLN A 38 1.76 7.17 -28.70
C GLN A 38 1.04 8.38 -28.11
N TYR A 39 1.12 8.58 -26.80
CA TYR A 39 0.36 9.58 -26.03
C TYR A 39 1.28 10.37 -25.09
N PRO A 40 2.29 11.11 -25.60
CA PRO A 40 3.28 11.78 -24.77
C PRO A 40 2.69 12.85 -23.85
N GLU A 41 1.63 13.54 -24.28
CA GLU A 41 0.96 14.56 -23.48
C GLU A 41 0.22 13.96 -22.28
N GLN A 42 -0.49 12.84 -22.49
CA GLN A 42 -1.16 12.09 -21.42
C GLN A 42 -0.13 11.44 -20.50
N TYR A 43 0.94 10.86 -21.05
CA TYR A 43 2.02 10.30 -20.24
C TYR A 43 2.68 11.33 -19.31
N ALA A 44 2.77 12.60 -19.73
CA ALA A 44 3.25 13.67 -18.87
C ALA A 44 2.35 13.92 -17.65
N GLN A 45 1.07 13.53 -17.70
CA GLN A 45 0.10 13.64 -16.60
C GLN A 45 0.06 12.42 -15.67
N LYS A 46 0.96 11.44 -15.82
CA LYS A 46 0.98 10.21 -14.99
C LYS A 46 1.03 10.45 -13.48
N GLU A 47 1.50 11.61 -13.04
CA GLU A 47 1.56 12.00 -11.62
C GLU A 47 0.22 12.52 -11.06
N LYS A 48 -0.79 12.67 -11.93
CA LYS A 48 -2.10 13.27 -11.65
C LYS A 48 -3.27 12.34 -12.00
N PHE A 49 -3.03 11.02 -11.99
CA PHE A 49 -4.08 10.05 -12.27
C PHE A 49 -5.20 10.18 -11.22
N GLN A 50 -6.45 10.31 -11.65
CA GLN A 50 -7.57 10.41 -10.74
C GLN A 50 -8.11 9.02 -10.42
N ILE A 51 -8.10 8.67 -9.13
CA ILE A 51 -8.72 7.43 -8.65
C ILE A 51 -10.22 7.67 -8.42
N ASP A 52 -10.56 8.85 -7.89
CA ASP A 52 -11.93 9.35 -7.75
C ASP A 52 -12.00 10.88 -7.98
N GLU A 53 -13.14 11.49 -7.66
CA GLU A 53 -13.37 12.94 -7.85
C GLU A 53 -12.42 13.83 -7.05
N ASN A 54 -11.87 13.36 -5.93
CA ASN A 54 -11.11 14.16 -4.98
C ASN A 54 -9.66 13.68 -4.77
N THR A 55 -9.31 12.51 -5.30
CA THR A 55 -8.06 11.82 -5.03
C THR A 55 -7.25 11.64 -6.30
N THR A 56 -6.06 12.23 -6.31
CA THR A 56 -5.06 12.01 -7.36
C THR A 56 -3.91 11.15 -6.85
N PHE A 57 -3.28 10.44 -7.78
CA PHE A 57 -2.19 9.53 -7.47
C PHE A 57 -1.15 9.52 -8.59
N ASP A 58 0.11 9.36 -8.19
CA ASP A 58 1.23 9.22 -9.11
C ASP A 58 1.41 7.76 -9.49
N LEU A 59 1.12 7.42 -10.75
CA LEU A 59 1.17 6.05 -11.24
C LEU A 59 2.53 5.39 -11.04
N THR A 60 3.63 6.16 -10.98
CA THR A 60 4.96 5.59 -10.72
C THR A 60 5.06 4.91 -9.35
N ASN A 61 4.23 5.32 -8.37
CA ASN A 61 4.16 4.71 -7.05
C ASN A 61 3.72 3.24 -7.09
N LEU A 62 2.96 2.80 -8.10
CA LEU A 62 2.58 1.38 -8.25
C LEU A 62 3.80 0.48 -8.39
N THR A 63 4.86 0.93 -9.07
CA THR A 63 6.10 0.15 -9.18
C THR A 63 6.78 -0.01 -7.82
N PHE A 64 6.68 0.98 -6.93
CA PHE A 64 7.23 0.90 -5.57
C PHE A 64 6.41 -0.03 -4.67
N PHE A 65 5.08 -0.04 -4.81
CA PHE A 65 4.24 -1.04 -4.14
C PHE A 65 4.62 -2.46 -4.56
N ASN A 66 4.78 -2.69 -5.87
CA ASN A 66 5.29 -3.95 -6.40
C ASN A 66 6.68 -4.29 -5.84
N GLN A 67 7.56 -3.30 -5.65
CA GLN A 67 8.87 -3.51 -5.04
C GLN A 67 8.74 -4.02 -3.60
N THR A 68 7.89 -3.39 -2.78
CA THR A 68 7.62 -3.85 -1.42
C THR A 68 7.12 -5.29 -1.41
N ILE A 69 6.17 -5.62 -2.29
CA ILE A 69 5.52 -6.95 -2.33
C ILE A 69 6.49 -8.03 -2.82
N TRP A 70 7.09 -7.89 -4.02
CA TRP A 70 7.79 -9.00 -4.66
C TRP A 70 9.20 -9.25 -4.12
N PHE A 71 9.75 -8.33 -3.34
CA PHE A 71 11.07 -8.49 -2.74
C PHE A 71 11.06 -9.14 -1.37
N ASP A 72 9.87 -9.44 -0.81
CA ASP A 72 9.79 -10.28 0.37
C ASP A 72 10.38 -11.69 0.10
N GLY A 73 11.02 -12.26 1.12
CA GLY A 73 11.82 -13.48 1.04
C GLY A 73 11.04 -14.76 1.39
N ASP A 74 9.90 -14.64 2.08
CA ASP A 74 9.25 -15.74 2.79
C ASP A 74 8.09 -16.40 2.01
N TRP A 75 8.12 -16.31 0.68
CA TRP A 75 7.08 -16.89 -0.18
C TRP A 75 7.14 -18.43 -0.24
N ILE A 76 5.96 -19.07 -0.28
CA ILE A 76 5.84 -20.53 -0.45
C ILE A 76 6.30 -20.99 -1.84
N ASP A 77 6.80 -22.22 -1.95
CA ASP A 77 7.44 -22.72 -3.19
C ASP A 77 6.53 -22.64 -4.43
N ASP A 78 5.22 -22.89 -4.26
CA ASP A 78 4.25 -22.91 -5.36
C ASP A 78 4.07 -21.54 -6.04
N ILE A 79 4.37 -20.44 -5.35
CA ILE A 79 4.24 -19.07 -5.90
C ILE A 79 5.58 -18.43 -6.25
N LYS A 80 6.71 -18.99 -5.79
CA LYS A 80 8.06 -18.46 -6.08
C LYS A 80 8.31 -18.17 -7.57
N PRO A 81 7.89 -19.01 -8.53
CA PRO A 81 8.10 -18.71 -9.95
C PRO A 81 7.37 -17.43 -10.40
N LEU A 82 6.18 -17.17 -9.88
CA LEU A 82 5.43 -15.95 -10.15
C LEU A 82 6.16 -14.75 -9.52
N VAL A 83 6.53 -14.86 -8.24
CA VAL A 83 7.23 -13.80 -7.51
C VAL A 83 8.52 -13.40 -8.22
N GLU A 84 9.38 -14.36 -8.59
CA GLU A 84 10.65 -14.07 -9.25
C GLU A 84 10.45 -13.38 -10.62
N LYS A 85 9.44 -13.80 -11.36
CA LYS A 85 9.06 -13.14 -12.62
C LYS A 85 8.66 -11.67 -12.40
N HIS A 86 7.82 -11.40 -11.41
CA HIS A 86 7.37 -10.03 -11.12
C HIS A 86 8.44 -9.18 -10.45
N ARG A 87 9.34 -9.78 -9.66
CA ARG A 87 10.56 -9.14 -9.17
C ARG A 87 11.41 -8.62 -10.31
N GLN A 88 11.72 -9.45 -11.31
CA GLN A 88 12.49 -9.03 -12.49
C GLN A 88 11.80 -7.93 -13.30
N ARG A 89 10.47 -8.01 -13.48
CA ARG A 89 9.70 -6.94 -14.14
C ARG A 89 9.76 -5.62 -13.37
N THR A 90 9.66 -5.70 -12.05
CA THR A 90 9.74 -4.55 -11.15
C THR A 90 11.12 -3.89 -11.23
N GLU A 91 12.20 -4.67 -11.22
CA GLU A 91 13.57 -4.14 -11.42
C GLU A 91 13.71 -3.39 -12.75
N ASN A 92 13.24 -3.99 -13.84
CA ASN A 92 13.31 -3.38 -15.16
C ASN A 92 12.51 -2.06 -15.22
N MET A 93 11.34 -2.01 -14.57
CA MET A 93 10.52 -0.80 -14.50
C MET A 93 11.17 0.27 -13.60
N LEU A 94 11.80 -0.12 -12.50
CA LEU A 94 12.59 0.80 -11.64
C LEU A 94 13.77 1.39 -12.40
N ASP A 95 14.50 0.59 -13.18
CA ASP A 95 15.59 1.07 -14.04
C ASP A 95 15.10 2.05 -15.10
N PHE A 96 13.93 1.78 -15.70
CA PHE A 96 13.27 2.72 -16.58
C PHE A 96 12.95 4.04 -15.87
N TRP A 97 12.37 4.01 -14.67
CA TRP A 97 12.09 5.23 -13.90
C TRP A 97 13.36 6.01 -13.53
N ARG A 98 14.44 5.32 -13.16
CA ARG A 98 15.74 5.95 -12.86
C ARG A 98 16.26 6.74 -14.06
N ALA A 99 16.17 6.14 -15.25
CA ALA A 99 16.55 6.78 -16.51
C ALA A 99 15.62 7.96 -16.84
N GLU A 100 14.31 7.78 -16.72
CA GLU A 100 13.31 8.82 -17.02
C GLU A 100 13.44 10.05 -16.13
N LEU A 101 13.72 9.85 -14.84
CA LEU A 101 13.85 10.93 -13.85
C LEU A 101 15.27 11.49 -13.77
N GLY A 102 16.25 10.86 -14.43
CA GLY A 102 17.66 11.24 -14.38
C GLY A 102 18.28 11.10 -12.99
N ARG A 103 17.84 10.11 -12.20
CA ARG A 103 18.31 9.87 -10.82
C ARG A 103 18.71 8.41 -10.63
N GLN A 104 19.84 8.17 -9.97
CA GLN A 104 20.28 6.80 -9.63
C GLN A 104 19.43 6.17 -8.54
N GLU A 105 19.02 6.97 -7.55
CA GLU A 105 18.12 6.54 -6.48
C GLU A 105 16.82 7.31 -6.56
N ILE A 106 15.70 6.59 -6.46
CA ILE A 106 14.37 7.15 -6.34
C ILE A 106 13.85 6.70 -4.98
N TYR A 107 13.87 7.61 -4.02
CA TYR A 107 13.22 7.40 -2.74
C TYR A 107 11.83 8.06 -2.80
N ARG A 108 10.79 7.27 -2.52
CA ARG A 108 9.41 7.73 -2.38
C ARG A 108 8.98 7.43 -0.96
N GLN A 109 8.53 8.47 -0.26
CA GLN A 109 7.78 8.31 0.97
C GLN A 109 6.31 8.44 0.60
N ILE A 110 5.52 7.41 0.89
CA ILE A 110 4.10 7.37 0.59
C ILE A 110 3.34 7.56 1.91
N GLU A 111 2.49 8.56 1.96
CA GLU A 111 1.60 8.82 3.09
C GLU A 111 0.34 7.95 2.90
N TYR A 112 0.42 6.68 3.30
CA TYR A 112 -0.66 5.71 3.08
C TYR A 112 -2.01 6.15 3.66
N ASN A 113 -1.99 6.83 4.82
CA ASN A 113 -3.17 7.36 5.48
C ASN A 113 -3.94 8.39 4.62
N TYR A 114 -3.30 9.06 3.65
CA TYR A 114 -3.99 9.93 2.69
C TYR A 114 -4.99 9.17 1.81
N TYR A 115 -4.79 7.86 1.65
CA TYR A 115 -5.61 6.98 0.83
C TYR A 115 -6.49 6.05 1.68
N CYS A 116 -6.81 6.41 2.92
CA CYS A 116 -7.52 5.55 3.88
C CYS A 116 -8.87 5.02 3.38
N ASP A 117 -9.54 5.71 2.46
CA ASP A 117 -10.83 5.27 1.92
C ASP A 117 -10.71 4.08 0.95
N PHE A 118 -9.50 3.75 0.49
CA PHE A 118 -9.24 2.69 -0.50
C PHE A 118 -8.78 1.37 0.10
N PHE A 119 -8.46 1.32 1.39
CA PHE A 119 -8.05 0.11 2.09
C PHE A 119 -8.47 0.19 3.55
N TYR A 120 -8.37 -0.90 4.32
CA TYR A 120 -8.78 -0.87 5.72
C TYR A 120 -7.80 -0.02 6.54
N CYS A 121 -8.14 1.26 6.78
CA CYS A 121 -7.37 2.24 7.55
C CYS A 121 -8.35 3.20 8.23
N TYR A 122 -8.13 3.49 9.50
CA TYR A 122 -8.93 4.51 10.20
C TYR A 122 -8.39 5.91 9.91
N ASP A 123 -9.27 6.91 9.84
CA ASP A 123 -8.87 8.32 9.72
C ASP A 123 -8.23 8.81 11.03
N LEU A 124 -6.96 9.22 10.95
CA LEU A 124 -6.20 9.82 12.04
C LEU A 124 -6.87 11.04 12.66
N ASN A 125 -7.65 11.78 11.87
CA ASN A 125 -8.27 13.04 12.28
C ASN A 125 -9.63 12.84 12.95
N ASP A 126 -10.16 11.62 13.01
CA ASP A 126 -11.40 11.32 13.70
C ASP A 126 -11.16 11.16 15.22
N PRO A 127 -11.66 12.09 16.06
CA PRO A 127 -11.46 12.02 17.50
C PRO A 127 -12.15 10.81 18.15
N GLU A 128 -13.23 10.29 17.57
CA GLU A 128 -13.95 9.14 18.12
C GLU A 128 -13.14 7.85 17.95
N ASN A 129 -12.42 7.72 16.84
CA ASN A 129 -11.55 6.57 16.57
C ASN A 129 -10.29 6.55 17.46
N ASN A 130 -9.80 7.72 17.87
CA ASN A 130 -8.55 7.86 18.64
C ASN A 130 -8.64 7.37 20.10
N GLU A 131 -9.85 7.13 20.62
CA GLU A 131 -10.09 6.76 22.03
C GLU A 131 -10.67 5.35 22.23
N VAL A 132 -10.76 4.53 21.17
CA VAL A 132 -11.42 3.20 21.20
C VAL A 132 -10.56 2.13 20.55
N VAL A 133 -9.89 1.24 21.28
CA VAL A 133 -9.17 0.10 20.68
C VAL A 133 -10.15 -1.02 20.33
N ILE A 134 -10.12 -1.48 19.07
CA ILE A 134 -11.06 -2.47 18.54
C ILE A 134 -12.51 -1.96 18.64
N LEU A 135 -13.21 -2.25 19.73
CA LEU A 135 -14.59 -1.81 19.99
C LEU A 135 -14.77 -1.20 21.39
N ASP A 136 -13.72 -1.21 22.23
CA ASP A 136 -13.79 -0.77 23.61
C ASP A 136 -12.94 0.49 23.85
N PRO A 137 -13.38 1.42 24.72
CA PRO A 137 -12.60 2.60 25.06
C PRO A 137 -11.21 2.26 25.62
N ILE A 138 -10.20 3.09 25.37
CA ILE A 138 -8.86 2.92 25.96
C ILE A 138 -8.94 2.79 27.49
N THR A 139 -9.85 3.54 28.14
CA THR A 139 -10.08 3.48 29.58
C THR A 139 -10.42 2.06 30.07
N TYR A 140 -11.23 1.32 29.33
CA TYR A 140 -11.61 -0.07 29.64
C TYR A 140 -10.38 -0.99 29.78
N PHE A 141 -9.39 -0.83 28.91
CA PHE A 141 -8.15 -1.62 28.93
C PHE A 141 -7.18 -1.15 30.01
N THR A 142 -7.04 0.17 30.21
CA THR A 142 -6.16 0.70 31.27
C THR A 142 -6.64 0.28 32.66
N GLU A 143 -7.95 0.22 32.91
CA GLU A 143 -8.53 -0.31 34.16
C GLU A 143 -8.22 -1.79 34.39
N ARG A 144 -7.94 -2.54 33.31
CA ARG A 144 -7.52 -3.95 33.33
C ARG A 144 -6.00 -4.15 33.41
N GLY A 145 -5.24 -3.06 33.51
CA GLY A 145 -3.80 -3.09 33.69
C GLY A 145 -2.98 -3.11 32.40
N PHE A 146 -3.60 -2.92 31.23
CA PHE A 146 -2.85 -2.70 30.00
C PHE A 146 -2.14 -1.34 30.03
N ARG A 147 -0.94 -1.28 29.44
CA ARG A 147 -0.16 -0.04 29.36
C ARG A 147 -0.73 0.83 28.25
N GLU A 148 -0.91 2.12 28.53
CA GLU A 148 -1.40 3.08 27.54
C GLU A 148 -0.54 3.11 26.28
N ILE A 149 0.78 2.96 26.40
CA ILE A 149 1.70 2.96 25.27
C ILE A 149 1.44 1.83 24.26
N ASP A 150 0.99 0.65 24.74
CA ASP A 150 0.67 -0.50 23.88
C ASP A 150 -0.68 -0.30 23.18
N LEU A 151 -1.64 0.32 23.87
CA LEU A 151 -2.94 0.67 23.32
C LEU A 151 -2.81 1.77 22.24
N ARG A 152 -1.97 2.78 22.50
CA ARG A 152 -1.66 3.84 21.52
C ARG A 152 -0.93 3.27 20.31
N LEU A 153 -0.04 2.29 20.49
CA LEU A 153 0.61 1.60 19.38
C LEU A 153 -0.40 0.93 18.45
N TYR A 154 -1.36 0.18 19.02
CA TYR A 154 -2.42 -0.46 18.23
C TYR A 154 -3.16 0.56 17.36
N LYS A 155 -3.47 1.73 17.93
CA LYS A 155 -4.13 2.81 17.20
C LYS A 155 -3.30 3.45 16.12
N SER A 156 -2.06 3.81 16.41
CA SER A 156 -1.18 4.37 15.40
C SER A 156 -0.97 3.41 14.23
N VAL A 157 -1.02 2.09 14.46
CA VAL A 157 -0.97 1.08 13.41
C VAL A 157 -2.26 1.02 12.59
N GLU A 158 -3.44 0.99 13.23
CA GLU A 158 -4.75 1.00 12.56
C GLU A 158 -4.93 2.21 11.62
N CYS A 159 -4.26 3.31 11.94
CA CYS A 159 -4.29 4.53 11.17
C CYS A 159 -3.06 4.72 10.25
N PHE A 160 -2.18 3.73 10.18
CA PHE A 160 -0.94 3.75 9.39
C PHE A 160 -0.03 4.97 9.63
N ASP A 161 0.03 5.47 10.86
CA ASP A 161 0.96 6.52 11.27
C ASP A 161 2.35 5.94 11.56
N PHE A 162 3.10 5.68 10.50
CA PHE A 162 4.46 5.12 10.59
C PHE A 162 5.39 5.92 11.51
N VAL A 163 5.22 7.24 11.59
CA VAL A 163 6.06 8.12 12.41
C VAL A 163 5.77 7.89 13.90
N GLU A 164 4.49 7.91 14.29
CA GLU A 164 4.10 7.66 15.67
C GLU A 164 4.34 6.20 16.07
N VAL A 165 4.07 5.24 15.18
CA VAL A 165 4.38 3.82 15.40
C VAL A 165 5.87 3.65 15.73
N GLU A 166 6.78 4.17 14.89
CA GLU A 166 8.21 4.02 15.15
C GLU A 166 8.62 4.68 16.47
N LYS A 167 8.04 5.84 16.81
CA LYS A 167 8.28 6.53 18.08
C LYS A 167 7.84 5.70 19.28
N LEU A 168 6.64 5.11 19.25
CA LEU A 168 6.11 4.28 20.33
C LEU A 168 6.92 2.99 20.52
N LEU A 169 7.31 2.35 19.41
CA LEU A 169 8.19 1.17 19.44
C LEU A 169 9.55 1.49 20.08
N LYS A 170 10.18 2.62 19.71
CA LYS A 170 11.44 3.09 20.33
C LYS A 170 11.30 3.37 21.84
N GLN A 171 10.08 3.65 22.31
CA GLN A 171 9.77 3.89 23.73
C GLN A 171 9.41 2.60 24.49
N GLY A 172 9.40 1.43 23.83
CA GLY A 172 9.15 0.12 24.45
C GLY A 172 7.69 -0.34 24.42
N ALA A 173 6.89 0.19 23.49
CA ALA A 173 5.59 -0.39 23.15
C ALA A 173 5.79 -1.82 22.61
N LYS A 174 4.92 -2.74 23.01
CA LYS A 174 4.98 -4.16 22.65
C LYS A 174 4.02 -4.47 21.50
N THR A 175 4.50 -5.19 20.49
CA THR A 175 3.74 -5.51 19.26
C THR A 175 2.84 -6.74 19.39
N ASN A 176 3.06 -7.57 20.41
CA ASN A 176 2.40 -8.87 20.62
C ASN A 176 1.48 -8.88 21.85
N ILE A 177 0.97 -7.72 22.27
CA ILE A 177 -0.02 -7.65 23.35
C ILE A 177 -1.39 -8.07 22.83
N HIS A 178 -1.96 -9.13 23.40
CA HIS A 178 -3.33 -9.54 23.13
C HIS A 178 -4.28 -8.88 24.13
N PHE A 179 -5.25 -8.11 23.61
CA PHE A 179 -6.21 -7.37 24.43
C PHE A 179 -7.43 -8.23 24.83
N TYR A 180 -7.67 -9.31 24.10
CA TYR A 180 -8.70 -10.30 24.37
C TYR A 180 -8.12 -11.72 24.37
N GLU A 181 -8.84 -12.68 24.95
CA GLU A 181 -8.48 -14.11 24.96
C GLU A 181 -8.82 -14.81 23.62
N ASP A 182 -8.58 -14.14 22.49
CA ASP A 182 -8.90 -14.62 21.15
C ASP A 182 -7.66 -14.99 20.32
N GLY A 183 -6.46 -14.60 20.76
CA GLY A 183 -5.20 -14.85 20.03
C GLY A 183 -4.99 -13.94 18.82
N ASP A 184 -6.02 -13.22 18.37
CA ASP A 184 -5.99 -12.41 17.15
C ASP A 184 -6.05 -10.90 17.43
N SER A 185 -6.25 -10.49 18.68
CA SER A 185 -6.36 -9.08 19.09
C SER A 185 -5.04 -8.31 19.20
N SER A 186 -3.89 -8.91 18.84
CA SER A 186 -2.62 -8.18 18.88
C SER A 186 -2.39 -7.36 17.61
N VAL A 187 -1.61 -6.28 17.71
CA VAL A 187 -1.33 -5.43 16.55
C VAL A 187 -0.53 -6.17 15.47
N ILE A 188 0.38 -7.08 15.86
CA ILE A 188 1.10 -7.91 14.89
C ILE A 188 0.17 -8.94 14.24
N SER A 189 -0.77 -9.54 15.00
CA SER A 189 -1.77 -10.47 14.46
C SER A 189 -2.64 -9.77 13.42
N LEU A 190 -3.18 -8.59 13.74
CA LEU A 190 -3.98 -7.75 12.83
C LEU A 190 -3.25 -7.52 11.50
N ILE A 191 -2.04 -6.96 11.57
CA ILE A 191 -1.27 -6.62 10.37
C ILE A 191 -0.90 -7.88 9.57
N SER A 192 -0.44 -8.94 10.23
CA SER A 192 -0.08 -10.19 9.54
C SER A 192 -1.27 -10.87 8.87
N GLY A 193 -2.47 -10.78 9.47
CA GLY A 193 -3.71 -11.30 8.93
C GLY A 193 -4.10 -10.58 7.63
N GLU A 194 -4.02 -9.26 7.64
CA GLU A 194 -4.33 -8.42 6.46
C GLU A 194 -3.30 -8.61 5.33
N VAL A 195 -2.00 -8.68 5.64
CA VAL A 195 -0.96 -9.07 4.65
C VAL A 195 -1.34 -10.40 3.99
N SER A 196 -1.65 -11.42 4.80
CA SER A 196 -1.98 -12.75 4.31
C SER A 196 -3.24 -12.75 3.44
N PHE A 197 -4.29 -12.04 3.87
CA PHE A 197 -5.54 -11.94 3.14
C PHE A 197 -5.35 -11.23 1.79
N LEU A 198 -4.77 -10.04 1.77
CA LEU A 198 -4.59 -9.25 0.55
C LEU A 198 -3.67 -9.97 -0.44
N ALA A 199 -2.57 -10.56 0.03
CA ALA A 199 -1.67 -11.31 -0.82
C ALA A 199 -2.37 -12.54 -1.43
N SER A 200 -3.03 -13.37 -0.62
CA SER A 200 -3.52 -14.68 -1.05
C SER A 200 -4.88 -14.64 -1.76
N CYS A 201 -5.75 -13.69 -1.41
CA CYS A 201 -7.12 -13.60 -1.93
C CYS A 201 -7.28 -12.53 -3.03
N GLN A 202 -6.46 -11.47 -3.03
CA GLN A 202 -6.63 -10.35 -3.97
C GLN A 202 -5.46 -10.28 -4.98
N VAL A 203 -4.27 -9.89 -4.52
CA VAL A 203 -3.15 -9.50 -5.40
C VAL A 203 -2.57 -10.70 -6.16
N ILE A 204 -2.18 -11.79 -5.49
CA ILE A 204 -1.60 -12.95 -6.19
C ILE A 204 -2.59 -13.58 -7.19
N PRO A 205 -3.86 -13.84 -6.84
CA PRO A 205 -4.84 -14.33 -7.80
C PRO A 205 -4.99 -13.44 -9.03
N GLU A 206 -5.04 -12.13 -8.86
CA GLU A 206 -5.16 -11.19 -9.97
C GLU A 206 -3.96 -11.26 -10.92
N PHE A 207 -2.74 -11.24 -10.37
CA PHE A 207 -1.52 -11.38 -11.15
C PHE A 207 -1.48 -12.72 -11.89
N LYS A 208 -1.92 -13.82 -11.26
CA LYS A 208 -2.05 -15.13 -11.94
C LYS A 208 -3.05 -15.10 -13.08
N ILE A 209 -4.18 -14.42 -12.93
CA ILE A 209 -5.17 -14.30 -14.00
C ILE A 209 -4.58 -13.49 -15.16
N PHE A 210 -3.90 -12.38 -14.87
CA PHE A 210 -3.22 -11.57 -15.88
C PHE A 210 -2.20 -12.37 -16.69
N GLU A 211 -1.44 -13.26 -16.06
CA GLU A 211 -0.51 -14.15 -16.76
C GLU A 211 -1.16 -15.09 -17.79
N THR A 212 -2.46 -15.35 -17.66
CA THR A 212 -3.20 -16.22 -18.59
C THR A 212 -4.05 -15.45 -19.59
N LYS A 213 -4.64 -14.32 -19.19
CA LYS A 213 -5.61 -13.55 -20.00
C LYS A 213 -5.05 -12.25 -20.56
N GLY A 214 -3.94 -11.76 -20.01
CA GLY A 214 -3.39 -10.44 -20.29
C GLY A 214 -4.43 -9.34 -20.08
N TYR A 215 -4.48 -8.39 -21.02
CA TYR A 215 -5.40 -7.26 -21.00
C TYR A 215 -6.85 -7.61 -21.42
N ASN A 216 -7.15 -8.87 -21.77
CA ASN A 216 -8.49 -9.28 -22.23
C ASN A 216 -9.44 -9.62 -21.08
N GLN A 217 -9.34 -8.89 -19.97
CA GLN A 217 -10.16 -9.07 -18.78
C GLN A 217 -10.73 -7.74 -18.33
N ASN A 218 -11.78 -7.79 -17.53
CA ASN A 218 -12.34 -6.59 -16.92
C ASN A 218 -11.50 -6.25 -15.68
N PHE A 219 -11.08 -5.00 -15.59
CA PHE A 219 -10.31 -4.48 -14.47
C PHE A 219 -11.17 -3.50 -13.69
N ASP A 220 -11.18 -3.65 -12.37
CA ASP A 220 -11.75 -2.66 -11.46
C ASP A 220 -10.60 -1.84 -10.87
N ILE A 221 -10.33 -0.69 -11.49
CA ILE A 221 -9.12 0.10 -11.20
C ILE A 221 -9.10 0.58 -9.74
N ALA A 222 -10.26 0.93 -9.17
CA ALA A 222 -10.35 1.39 -7.79
C ALA A 222 -10.06 0.25 -6.81
N GLN A 223 -10.64 -0.93 -7.05
CA GLN A 223 -10.38 -2.11 -6.23
C GLN A 223 -8.91 -2.56 -6.34
N MET A 224 -8.39 -2.65 -7.57
CA MET A 224 -6.97 -2.98 -7.82
C MET A 224 -6.02 -2.03 -7.11
N PHE A 225 -6.30 -0.73 -7.20
CA PHE A 225 -5.52 0.30 -6.51
C PHE A 225 -5.54 0.07 -5.00
N GLY A 226 -6.73 -0.11 -4.42
CA GLY A 226 -6.90 -0.38 -2.99
C GLY A 226 -6.17 -1.63 -2.51
N ASP A 227 -6.26 -2.73 -3.26
CA ASP A 227 -5.64 -4.00 -2.89
C ASP A 227 -4.11 -3.94 -2.90
N ILE A 228 -3.50 -3.36 -3.94
CA ILE A 228 -2.04 -3.26 -4.02
C ILE A 228 -1.46 -2.21 -3.06
N LEU A 229 -2.18 -1.08 -2.89
CA LEU A 229 -1.84 -0.04 -1.93
C LEU A 229 -1.87 -0.62 -0.51
N GLY A 230 -2.99 -1.27 -0.17
CA GLY A 230 -3.18 -1.90 1.13
C GLY A 230 -2.08 -2.92 1.39
N LEU A 231 -1.84 -3.85 0.47
CA LEU A 231 -0.81 -4.88 0.68
C LEU A 231 0.56 -4.26 0.92
N ALA A 232 0.96 -3.26 0.13
CA ALA A 232 2.22 -2.57 0.35
C ALA A 232 2.28 -1.85 1.71
N ALA A 233 1.20 -1.17 2.11
CA ALA A 233 1.11 -0.51 3.42
C ALA A 233 1.26 -1.51 4.57
N TYR A 234 0.52 -2.61 4.51
CA TYR A 234 0.51 -3.66 5.51
C TYR A 234 1.88 -4.36 5.61
N GLU A 235 2.55 -4.64 4.50
CA GLU A 235 3.90 -5.22 4.47
C GLU A 235 4.95 -4.28 5.10
N GLU A 236 4.94 -2.99 4.75
CA GLU A 236 5.86 -2.01 5.36
C GLU A 236 5.62 -1.88 6.87
N MET A 237 4.36 -1.85 7.29
CA MET A 237 4.00 -1.82 8.71
C MET A 237 4.42 -3.10 9.44
N TYR A 238 4.21 -4.26 8.81
CA TYR A 238 4.62 -5.55 9.34
C TYR A 238 6.13 -5.61 9.58
N HIS A 239 6.93 -5.18 8.60
CA HIS A 239 8.37 -5.10 8.73
C HIS A 239 8.81 -4.13 9.83
N LEU A 240 8.14 -2.98 9.95
CA LEU A 240 8.41 -2.02 11.03
C LEU A 240 8.14 -2.65 12.40
N LEU A 241 6.99 -3.30 12.60
CA LEU A 241 6.64 -3.96 13.86
C LEU A 241 7.62 -5.10 14.18
N ASN A 242 7.94 -5.94 13.19
CA ASN A 242 8.86 -7.07 13.36
C ASN A 242 10.30 -6.66 13.69
N LYS A 243 10.75 -5.52 13.15
CA LYS A 243 12.08 -4.98 13.46
C LYS A 243 12.27 -4.75 14.95
N TYR A 244 11.22 -4.30 15.65
CA TYR A 244 11.25 -4.04 17.10
C TYR A 244 10.68 -5.20 17.93
N GLY A 245 9.93 -6.13 17.32
CA GLY A 245 9.36 -7.30 18.00
C GLY A 245 10.35 -8.45 18.28
N LYS A 246 11.57 -8.42 17.72
CA LYS A 246 12.59 -9.47 17.89
C LYS A 246 13.51 -9.31 19.11
N GLU A 247 13.26 -8.32 19.98
CA GLU A 247 14.09 -8.04 21.17
C GLU A 247 13.59 -8.69 22.47
N GLU A 248 12.97 -9.88 22.42
CA GLU A 248 12.66 -10.70 23.63
C GLU A 248 13.60 -11.90 23.80
#